data_AF-D7E923-F1
#
_entry.id   AF-D7E923-F1
#
_cell.length_a   1.000
_cell.length_b   1.000
_cell.length_c   1.000
_cell.angle_alpha   90.00
_cell.angle_beta   90.00
_cell.angle_gamma   90.00
#
_symmetry.space_group_name_H-M   'P 1'
#
loop_
_entity.id
_entity.type
_entity.pdbx_description
1 polymer ?
#
loop_
_entity_poly.entity_id
_entity_poly.type
_entity_poly.pdbx_seq_one_letter_code
_entity_poly.pdbx_strand_id
1 'polypeptide(L)'
;MFFYDVICLIEDTIPSWLSVIGISMMPFPELRGAIPIAITVYKMNPLVSYCLAVIGNIIPIYPVLASLDVLTRKLRRFKTLDSLIEKLFSKTHRCHSAKFEKYGTIALVPIVALPLPMTGGWSGCVAAFIFGIQKKHSFPAIVAGILLSGVIITALTLSGINVYQIICP
;
A
#
# COMPACT_ATOMS: atom_id res chain seq x y z
N MET A 1 -18.38 11.92 8.24
CA MET A 1 -19.76 11.68 7.83
C MET A 1 -19.77 10.68 6.67
N PHE A 2 -19.55 11.08 5.41
CA PHE A 2 -19.62 10.17 4.24
C PHE A 2 -18.86 8.82 4.34
N PHE A 3 -17.64 8.81 4.86
CA PHE A 3 -16.85 7.57 4.98
C PHE A 3 -17.34 6.63 6.10
N TYR A 4 -17.85 7.19 7.21
CA TYR A 4 -18.42 6.41 8.31
C TYR A 4 -19.81 5.88 7.96
N ASP A 5 -20.63 6.66 7.25
CA ASP A 5 -21.95 6.23 6.79
C ASP A 5 -21.87 5.03 5.83
N VAL A 6 -20.88 5.03 4.93
CA VAL A 6 -20.61 3.89 4.03
C VAL A 6 -20.13 2.65 4.81
N ILE A 7 -19.34 2.84 5.87
CA ILE A 7 -18.87 1.73 6.72
C ILE A 7 -20.02 1.10 7.48
N CYS A 8 -20.89 1.90 8.11
CA CYS A 8 -22.08 1.40 8.82
C CYS A 8 -23.06 0.70 7.86
N LEU A 9 -23.23 1.22 6.63
CA LEU A 9 -24.08 0.59 5.60
C LEU A 9 -23.54 -0.78 5.16
N ILE A 10 -22.21 -0.93 5.12
CA ILE A 10 -21.53 -2.19 4.80
C ILE A 10 -21.66 -3.19 5.95
N GLU A 11 -21.59 -2.75 7.20
CA GLU A 11 -21.65 -3.60 8.40
C GLU A 11 -22.98 -4.34 8.56
N ASP A 12 -24.11 -3.72 8.19
CA ASP A 12 -25.43 -4.36 8.21
C ASP A 12 -25.63 -5.41 7.10
N THR A 13 -24.78 -5.40 6.05
CA THR A 13 -24.97 -6.23 4.85
C THR A 13 -23.85 -7.26 4.64
N ILE A 14 -22.64 -7.00 5.17
CA ILE A 14 -21.40 -7.72 4.83
C ILE A 14 -20.63 -8.09 6.11
N PRO A 15 -20.08 -9.32 6.22
CA PRO A 15 -19.33 -9.73 7.40
C PRO A 15 -18.05 -8.89 7.59
N SER A 16 -17.74 -8.57 8.85
CA SER A 16 -16.69 -7.61 9.24
C SER A 16 -15.32 -7.91 8.62
N TRP A 17 -14.95 -9.19 8.47
CA TRP A 17 -13.67 -9.59 7.87
C TRP A 17 -13.55 -9.18 6.39
N LEU A 18 -14.65 -9.19 5.64
CA LEU A 18 -14.66 -8.80 4.22
C LEU A 18 -14.62 -7.27 4.09
N SER A 19 -15.26 -6.55 5.01
CA SER A 19 -15.19 -5.09 5.10
C SER A 19 -13.75 -4.61 5.33
N VAL A 20 -12.99 -5.29 6.19
CA VAL A 20 -11.56 -4.97 6.43
C VAL A 20 -10.73 -5.18 5.17
N ILE A 21 -10.94 -6.27 4.44
CA ILE A 21 -10.28 -6.52 3.16
C ILE A 21 -10.62 -5.39 2.17
N GLY A 22 -11.91 -5.07 2.00
CA GLY A 22 -12.37 -4.05 1.07
C GLY A 22 -11.81 -2.65 1.38
N ILE A 23 -11.80 -2.26 2.65
CA ILE A 23 -11.19 -0.99 3.09
C ILE A 23 -9.68 -1.00 2.82
N SER A 24 -8.99 -2.10 3.11
CA SER A 24 -7.54 -2.20 2.86
C SER A 24 -7.17 -2.14 1.38
N MET A 25 -8.09 -2.56 0.50
CA MET A 25 -7.91 -2.50 -0.95
C MET A 25 -7.97 -1.08 -1.50
N MET A 26 -8.67 -0.17 -0.82
CA MET A 26 -8.85 1.20 -1.30
C MET A 26 -7.54 2.02 -1.22
N PRO A 27 -7.31 2.94 -2.17
CA PRO A 27 -6.06 3.71 -2.26
C PRO A 27 -5.86 4.76 -1.16
N PHE A 28 -6.93 5.19 -0.48
CA PHE A 28 -6.88 6.24 0.55
C PHE A 28 -6.70 5.68 1.96
N PRO A 29 -7.67 4.91 2.51
CA PRO A 29 -7.54 4.36 3.85
C PRO A 29 -6.44 3.29 3.89
N GLU A 30 -6.33 2.46 2.85
CA GLU A 30 -5.39 1.34 2.76
C GLU A 30 -5.36 0.50 4.07
N LEU A 31 -4.26 -0.21 4.29
CA LEU A 31 -3.99 -0.93 5.52
C LEU A 31 -3.97 -0.04 6.78
N ARG A 32 -3.63 1.26 6.63
CA ARG A 32 -3.54 2.20 7.76
C ARG A 32 -4.89 2.55 8.37
N GLY A 33 -5.94 2.59 7.56
CA GLY A 33 -7.32 2.79 8.00
C GLY A 33 -7.98 1.47 8.37
N ALA A 34 -7.70 0.40 7.63
CA ALA A 34 -8.30 -0.90 7.85
C ALA A 34 -7.99 -1.48 9.25
N ILE A 35 -6.73 -1.39 9.71
CA ILE A 35 -6.33 -1.95 11.01
C ILE A 35 -6.99 -1.22 12.19
N PRO A 36 -6.92 0.12 12.32
CA PRO A 36 -7.59 0.83 13.40
C PRO A 36 -9.09 0.59 13.39
N ILE A 37 -9.75 0.65 12.23
CA ILE A 37 -11.21 0.42 12.13
C ILE A 37 -11.54 -1.02 12.60
N ALA A 38 -10.77 -2.01 12.17
CA ALA A 38 -11.00 -3.40 12.58
C ALA A 38 -10.88 -3.61 14.10
N ILE A 39 -9.91 -2.96 14.75
CA ILE A 39 -9.67 -3.11 16.19
C ILE A 39 -10.63 -2.25 17.02
N THR A 40 -10.88 -1.00 16.61
CA THR A 40 -11.66 -0.05 17.42
C THR A 40 -13.16 -0.16 17.19
N VAL A 41 -13.59 -0.32 15.93
CA VAL A 41 -15.01 -0.40 15.52
C VAL A 41 -15.48 -1.84 15.58
N TYR A 42 -14.85 -2.73 14.80
CA TYR A 42 -15.29 -4.14 14.71
C TYR A 42 -14.81 -5.02 15.88
N LYS A 43 -14.03 -4.47 16.82
CA LYS A 43 -13.48 -5.19 18.00
C LYS A 43 -12.78 -6.51 17.65
N MET A 44 -12.20 -6.60 16.47
CA MET A 44 -11.54 -7.81 15.98
C MET A 44 -10.19 -8.02 16.67
N ASN A 45 -9.77 -9.29 16.77
CA ASN A 45 -8.45 -9.63 17.29
C ASN A 45 -7.37 -8.92 16.44
N PRO A 46 -6.43 -8.18 17.05
CA PRO A 46 -5.40 -7.41 16.35
C PRO A 46 -4.60 -8.23 15.33
N LEU A 47 -4.34 -9.51 15.63
CA LEU A 47 -3.59 -10.38 14.74
C LEU A 47 -4.41 -10.74 13.49
N VAL A 48 -5.70 -10.99 13.66
CA VAL A 48 -6.63 -11.27 12.55
C VAL A 48 -6.81 -10.01 11.70
N SER A 49 -6.99 -8.85 12.34
CA SER A 49 -7.08 -7.55 11.67
C SER A 49 -5.84 -7.26 10.83
N TYR A 50 -4.65 -7.50 11.38
CA TYR A 50 -3.39 -7.37 10.65
C TYR A 50 -3.33 -8.28 9.42
N CYS A 51 -3.60 -9.58 9.59
CA CYS A 51 -3.55 -10.55 8.48
C CYS A 51 -4.54 -10.19 7.37
N LEU A 52 -5.78 -9.86 7.71
CA LEU A 52 -6.82 -9.47 6.74
C LEU A 52 -6.46 -8.18 6.02
N ALA A 53 -5.96 -7.19 6.74
CA ALA A 53 -5.53 -5.93 6.14
C ALA A 53 -4.34 -6.13 5.20
N VAL A 54 -3.33 -6.92 5.57
CA VAL A 54 -2.18 -7.23 4.70
C VAL A 54 -2.64 -7.93 3.43
N ILE A 55 -3.47 -8.97 3.55
CA ILE A 55 -4.01 -9.71 2.40
C ILE A 55 -4.80 -8.76 1.50
N GLY A 56 -5.70 -7.96 2.08
CA GLY A 56 -6.48 -6.97 1.36
C GLY A 56 -5.63 -5.93 0.63
N ASN A 57 -4.45 -5.56 1.16
CA ASN A 57 -3.57 -4.60 0.52
C ASN A 57 -2.74 -5.22 -0.61
N ILE A 58 -2.33 -6.48 -0.49
CA ILE A 58 -1.55 -7.19 -1.52
C ILE A 58 -2.39 -7.47 -2.77
N ILE A 59 -3.68 -7.80 -2.59
CA ILE A 59 -4.61 -8.13 -3.69
C ILE A 59 -4.64 -7.06 -4.80
N PRO A 60 -4.82 -5.74 -4.54
CA PRO A 60 -4.82 -4.71 -5.57
C PRO A 60 -3.41 -4.35 -6.05
N ILE A 61 -2.38 -4.54 -5.23
CA ILE A 61 -1.00 -4.18 -5.60
C ILE A 61 -0.46 -5.07 -6.70
N TYR A 62 -0.73 -6.37 -6.63
CA TYR A 62 -0.30 -7.31 -7.66
C TYR A 62 -0.79 -6.95 -9.08
N PRO A 63 -2.11 -6.73 -9.34
CA PRO A 63 -2.59 -6.33 -10.65
C PRO A 63 -2.17 -4.91 -11.04
N VAL A 64 -2.01 -3.98 -10.08
CA VAL A 64 -1.48 -2.64 -10.37
C VAL A 64 -0.04 -2.73 -10.90
N LEU A 65 0.83 -3.49 -10.23
CA LEU A 65 2.20 -3.75 -10.69
C LEU A 65 2.24 -4.50 -12.02
N ALA A 66 1.33 -5.44 -12.24
CA ALA A 66 1.25 -6.16 -13.51
C ALA A 66 0.77 -5.25 -14.66
N SER A 67 -0.15 -4.32 -14.36
CA SER A 67 -0.71 -3.38 -15.35
C SER A 67 0.28 -2.30 -15.76
N LEU A 68 1.33 -2.05 -14.98
CA LEU A 68 2.40 -1.10 -15.31
C LEU A 68 3.11 -1.42 -16.63
N ASP A 69 3.29 -2.71 -16.98
CA ASP A 69 3.85 -3.11 -18.28
C ASP A 69 2.91 -2.76 -19.45
N VAL A 70 1.59 -2.85 -19.23
CA VAL A 70 0.58 -2.46 -20.21
C VAL A 70 0.50 -0.94 -20.31
N LEU A 71 0.54 -0.25 -19.17
CA LEU A 71 0.56 1.21 -19.10
C LEU A 71 1.76 1.78 -19.86
N THR A 72 2.95 1.24 -19.62
CA THR A 72 4.18 1.64 -20.33
C THR A 72 4.02 1.50 -21.84
N ARG A 73 3.50 0.36 -22.32
CA ARG A 73 3.22 0.14 -23.76
C ARG A 73 2.17 1.10 -24.31
N LYS A 74 1.16 1.46 -23.52
CA LYS A 74 0.08 2.38 -23.92
C LYS A 74 0.56 3.84 -23.93
N LEU A 75 1.38 4.25 -22.96
CA LEU A 75 1.96 5.59 -22.89
C LEU A 75 2.98 5.83 -24.01
N ARG A 76 3.71 4.80 -24.46
CA ARG A 76 4.59 4.89 -25.65
C ARG A 76 3.87 5.27 -26.95
N ARG A 77 2.53 5.18 -27.01
CA ARG A 77 1.77 5.66 -28.17
C ARG A 77 1.69 7.18 -28.26
N PHE A 78 1.99 7.91 -27.18
CA PHE A 78 2.01 9.37 -27.17
C PHE A 78 3.46 9.87 -27.30
N LYS A 79 3.80 10.56 -28.40
CA LYS A 79 5.18 11.04 -28.69
C LYS A 79 5.84 11.82 -27.54
N THR A 80 5.08 12.62 -26.78
CA THR A 80 5.59 13.39 -25.63
C THR A 80 5.98 12.50 -24.46
N LEU A 81 5.15 11.51 -24.15
CA LEU A 81 5.42 10.53 -23.08
C LEU A 81 6.42 9.48 -23.53
N ASP A 82 6.46 9.13 -24.81
CA ASP A 82 7.46 8.25 -25.39
C ASP A 82 8.86 8.84 -25.21
N SER A 83 9.08 10.14 -25.49
CA SER A 83 10.38 10.78 -25.22
C SER A 83 10.74 10.84 -23.73
N LEU A 84 9.76 10.96 -22.82
CA LEU A 84 10.00 10.94 -21.36
C LEU A 84 10.32 9.53 -20.86
N ILE A 85 9.52 8.54 -21.27
CA ILE A 85 9.74 7.12 -20.98
C ILE A 85 11.05 6.68 -21.60
N GLU A 86 11.36 7.08 -22.82
CA GLU A 86 12.61 6.79 -23.48
C GLU A 86 13.75 7.55 -22.81
N LYS A 87 13.61 8.77 -22.28
CA LYS A 87 14.65 9.38 -21.43
C LYS A 87 14.84 8.65 -20.09
N LEU A 88 13.76 8.19 -19.46
CA LEU A 88 13.81 7.37 -18.25
C LEU A 88 14.48 6.01 -18.53
N PHE A 89 14.04 5.30 -19.56
CA PHE A 89 14.46 3.95 -19.92
C PHE A 89 15.73 3.89 -20.79
N SER A 90 16.08 4.90 -21.60
CA SER A 90 17.32 4.92 -22.39
C SER A 90 18.55 5.11 -21.51
N LYS A 91 18.40 5.85 -20.40
CA LYS A 91 19.39 5.85 -19.32
C LYS A 91 19.46 4.47 -18.65
N THR A 92 18.33 3.80 -18.45
CA THR A 92 18.27 2.46 -17.82
C THR A 92 18.76 1.33 -18.74
N HIS A 93 18.55 1.40 -20.06
CA HIS A 93 18.98 0.38 -21.02
C HIS A 93 20.48 0.43 -21.28
N ARG A 94 21.12 1.60 -21.16
CA ARG A 94 22.59 1.74 -21.20
C ARG A 94 23.27 1.59 -19.84
N CYS A 95 22.58 1.91 -18.74
CA CYS A 95 23.09 1.76 -17.38
C CYS A 95 22.29 0.73 -16.57
N HIS A 96 22.40 -0.54 -16.96
CA HIS A 96 22.10 -1.70 -16.12
C HIS A 96 23.12 -1.77 -14.95
N SER A 97 23.30 -0.70 -14.19
CA SER A 97 24.02 -0.79 -12.94
C SER A 97 23.04 -1.36 -11.94
N ALA A 98 23.15 -2.65 -11.65
CA ALA A 98 22.39 -3.35 -10.60
C ALA A 98 22.30 -2.56 -9.28
N LYS A 99 23.25 -1.65 -9.09
CA LYS A 99 23.33 -0.67 -8.02
C LYS A 99 22.12 0.29 -7.97
N PHE A 100 21.67 0.86 -9.09
CA PHE A 100 20.53 1.79 -9.10
C PHE A 100 19.20 1.08 -8.80
N GLU A 101 19.00 -0.10 -9.41
CA GLU A 101 17.83 -0.93 -9.14
C GLU A 101 17.80 -1.39 -7.68
N LYS A 102 18.95 -1.78 -7.12
CA LYS A 102 19.09 -2.14 -5.70
C LYS A 102 18.76 -0.96 -4.78
N TYR A 103 19.30 0.23 -5.02
CA TYR A 103 19.02 1.40 -4.18
C TYR A 103 17.57 1.86 -4.29
N GLY A 104 16.98 1.83 -5.49
CA GLY A 104 15.56 2.13 -5.67
C GLY A 104 14.66 1.12 -4.93
N THR A 105 15.00 -0.17 -5.01
CA THR A 105 14.29 -1.25 -4.31
C THR A 105 14.38 -1.09 -2.79
N ILE A 106 15.54 -0.72 -2.27
CA ILE A 106 15.73 -0.47 -0.83
C ILE A 106 14.96 0.78 -0.39
N ALA A 107 14.95 1.85 -1.20
CA ALA A 107 14.24 3.09 -0.89
C ALA A 107 12.71 2.93 -0.86
N LEU A 108 12.15 1.98 -1.62
CA LEU A 108 10.72 1.66 -1.60
C LEU A 108 10.23 1.18 -0.23
N VAL A 109 11.04 0.37 0.47
CA VAL A 109 10.65 -0.24 1.75
C VAL A 109 10.30 0.81 2.81
N PRO A 110 11.19 1.76 3.18
CA PRO A 110 10.88 2.76 4.20
C PRO A 110 9.77 3.72 3.76
N ILE A 111 9.67 4.06 2.46
CA ILE A 111 8.58 4.89 1.94
C ILE A 111 7.23 4.22 2.17
N VAL A 112 7.11 2.93 1.88
CA VAL A 112 5.86 2.18 2.08
C VAL A 112 5.63 1.84 3.55
N ALA A 113 6.70 1.66 4.34
CA ALA A 113 6.59 1.31 5.74
C ALA A 113 6.12 2.46 6.62
N LEU A 114 6.47 3.71 6.27
CA LEU A 114 6.09 4.85 7.07
C LEU A 114 4.56 4.94 7.21
N PRO A 115 4.05 5.09 8.45
CA PRO A 115 2.61 5.17 8.71
C PRO A 115 2.07 6.58 8.39
N LEU A 116 2.52 7.23 7.31
CA LEU A 116 1.98 8.52 6.91
C LEU A 116 0.74 8.33 6.02
N PRO A 117 -0.27 9.20 6.15
CA PRO A 117 -1.33 9.28 5.16
C PRO A 117 -0.70 9.62 3.80
N MET A 118 -1.01 8.86 2.75
CA MET A 118 -0.43 8.91 1.39
C MET A 118 0.85 8.12 1.12
N THR A 119 1.58 7.63 2.13
CA THR A 119 2.79 6.81 1.90
C THR A 119 2.45 5.33 2.09
N GLY A 120 2.09 4.66 1.01
CA GLY A 120 1.58 3.30 1.04
C GLY A 120 1.85 2.43 -0.16
N GLY A 121 1.14 1.32 -0.23
CA GLY A 121 1.37 0.30 -1.26
C GLY A 121 1.07 0.87 -2.64
N TRP A 122 0.01 1.65 -2.75
CA TRP A 122 -0.36 2.36 -3.98
C TRP A 122 0.69 3.39 -4.40
N SER A 123 1.18 4.22 -3.48
CA SER A 123 2.26 5.16 -3.79
C SER A 123 3.59 4.45 -4.07
N GLY A 124 3.84 3.30 -3.45
CA GLY A 124 4.97 2.42 -3.73
C GLY A 124 4.96 1.89 -5.17
N CYS A 125 3.78 1.51 -5.68
CA CYS A 125 3.62 1.15 -7.10
C CYS A 125 3.98 2.32 -8.03
N VAL A 126 3.54 3.53 -7.70
CA VAL A 126 3.86 4.75 -8.48
C VAL A 126 5.35 5.09 -8.39
N ALA A 127 5.94 5.01 -7.21
CA ALA A 127 7.37 5.23 -7.02
C ALA A 127 8.19 4.21 -7.82
N ALA A 128 7.83 2.92 -7.78
CA ALA A 128 8.48 1.87 -8.56
C ALA A 128 8.44 2.15 -10.07
N PHE A 129 7.31 2.70 -10.57
CA PHE A 129 7.19 3.13 -11.95
C PHE A 129 8.12 4.29 -12.31
N ILE A 130 8.15 5.33 -11.46
CA ILE A 130 8.98 6.53 -11.68
C ILE A 130 10.47 6.17 -11.65
N PHE A 131 10.87 5.31 -10.72
CA PHE A 131 12.25 4.82 -10.63
C PHE A 131 12.59 3.74 -11.66
N GLY A 132 11.61 3.27 -12.45
CA GLY A 132 11.81 2.26 -13.48
C GLY A 132 12.28 0.90 -12.95
N ILE A 133 11.89 0.54 -11.72
CA ILE A 133 12.33 -0.69 -11.05
C ILE A 133 11.51 -1.86 -11.58
N GLN A 134 12.16 -2.99 -11.87
CA GLN A 134 11.43 -4.15 -12.38
C GLN A 134 10.43 -4.66 -11.33
N LYS A 135 9.23 -5.04 -11.79
CA LYS A 135 8.15 -5.59 -10.96
C LYS A 135 8.58 -6.73 -10.02
N LYS A 136 9.56 -7.53 -10.45
CA LYS A 136 10.11 -8.65 -9.67
C LYS A 136 10.84 -8.19 -8.40
N HIS A 137 11.43 -7.00 -8.42
CA HIS A 137 12.14 -6.41 -7.28
C HIS A 137 11.25 -5.45 -6.49
N SER A 138 10.40 -4.67 -7.17
CA SER A 138 9.51 -3.74 -6.50
C SER A 138 8.37 -4.42 -5.73
N PHE A 139 7.80 -5.53 -6.24
CA PHE A 139 6.76 -6.27 -5.52
C PHE A 139 7.19 -6.73 -4.11
N PRO A 140 8.27 -7.51 -3.93
CA PRO A 140 8.69 -7.94 -2.60
C PRO A 140 9.10 -6.77 -1.70
N ALA A 141 9.64 -5.68 -2.25
CA ALA A 141 9.96 -4.48 -1.46
C ALA A 141 8.71 -3.77 -0.94
N ILE A 142 7.67 -3.62 -1.79
CA ILE A 142 6.39 -3.04 -1.39
C ILE A 142 5.71 -3.94 -0.35
N VAL A 143 5.69 -5.26 -0.56
CA VAL A 143 5.14 -6.21 0.41
C VAL A 143 5.88 -6.13 1.74
N ALA A 144 7.22 -6.08 1.74
CA ALA A 144 8.00 -5.90 2.96
C ALA A 144 7.66 -4.59 3.68
N GLY A 145 7.48 -3.50 2.94
CA GLY A 145 7.02 -2.22 3.48
C GLY A 145 5.63 -2.31 4.11
N ILE A 146 4.68 -3.00 3.47
CA ILE A 146 3.31 -3.19 3.98
C ILE A 146 3.31 -4.00 5.27
N LEU A 147 4.09 -5.09 5.31
CA LEU A 147 4.24 -5.92 6.50
C LEU A 147 4.78 -5.09 7.67
N LEU A 148 5.82 -4.28 7.42
CA LEU A 148 6.42 -3.42 8.44
C LEU A 148 5.43 -2.33 8.89
N SER A 149 4.75 -1.68 7.94
CA SER A 149 3.73 -0.67 8.22
C SER A 149 2.61 -1.23 9.08
N GLY A 150 2.14 -2.45 8.79
CA GLY A 150 1.07 -3.06 9.58
C GLY A 150 1.48 -3.43 11.00
N VAL A 151 2.73 -3.85 11.22
CA VAL A 151 3.23 -4.07 12.59
C VAL A 151 3.26 -2.74 13.34
N ILE A 152 3.77 -1.67 12.72
CA ILE A 152 3.83 -0.33 13.29
C ILE A 152 2.43 0.19 13.63
N ILE A 153 1.48 0.14 12.68
CA ILE A 153 0.10 0.61 12.88
C ILE A 153 -0.62 -0.20 13.95
N THR A 154 -0.44 -1.52 13.97
CA THR A 154 -1.06 -2.38 15.00
C THR A 154 -0.53 -2.01 16.39
N ALA A 155 0.79 -1.85 16.53
CA ALA A 155 1.41 -1.44 17.80
C ALA A 155 0.94 -0.05 18.25
N LEU A 156 0.88 0.92 17.33
CA LEU A 156 0.37 2.27 17.58
C LEU A 156 -1.10 2.25 18.02
N THR A 157 -1.93 1.46 17.35
CA THR A 157 -3.36 1.34 17.67
C THR A 157 -3.55 0.74 19.06
N LEU A 158 -2.86 -0.35 19.38
CA LEU A 158 -2.94 -0.98 20.70
C LEU A 158 -2.42 -0.06 21.82
N SER A 159 -1.30 0.61 21.59
CA SER A 159 -0.74 1.55 22.55
C SER A 159 -1.69 2.73 22.78
N GLY A 160 -2.29 3.25 21.70
CA GLY A 160 -3.27 4.34 21.77
C GLY A 160 -4.53 3.97 22.55
N ILE A 161 -5.04 2.73 22.38
CA ILE A 161 -6.20 2.24 23.14
C ILE A 161 -5.87 2.15 24.63
N ASN A 162 -4.71 1.58 24.99
CA ASN A 162 -4.30 1.47 26.39
C ASN A 162 -4.14 2.85 27.06
N VAL A 163 -3.52 3.81 26.36
CA VAL A 163 -3.37 5.19 26.85
C VAL A 163 -4.74 5.86 27.03
N TYR A 164 -5.67 5.65 26.09
CA TYR A 164 -7.02 6.20 26.17
C TYR A 164 -7.78 5.69 27.40
N GLN A 165 -7.68 4.40 27.72
CA GLN A 165 -8.32 3.81 28.91
C GLN A 165 -7.72 4.32 30.23
N ILE A 166 -6.44 4.70 30.24
CA ILE A 166 -5.79 5.29 31.43
C ILE A 166 -6.27 6.73 31.65
N ILE A 167 -6.51 7.48 30.56
CA ILE A 167 -6.91 8.89 30.62
C ILE A 167 -8.42 9.04 30.88
N CYS A 168 -9.25 8.17 30.30
CA CYS A 168 -10.69 8.09 30.54
C CYS A 168 -11.04 6.69 31.09
N PRO A 169 -11.03 6.50 32.42
CA PRO A 169 -11.42 5.24 33.05
C PRO A 169 -12.93 4.97 32.96
#